data_AF-A0A8T0JBD1-F1
#
_entry.id   AF-A0A8T0JBD1-F1
#
_cell.length_a   1.000
_cell.length_b   1.000
_cell.length_c   1.000
_cell.angle_alpha   90.00
_cell.angle_beta   90.00
_cell.angle_gamma   90.00
#
_symmetry.space_group_name_H-M   'P 1'
#
loop_
_entity.id
_entity.type
_entity.pdbx_description
1 polymer ?
#
loop_
_entity_poly.entity_id
_entity_poly.type
_entity_poly.pdbx_seq_one_letter_code
_entity_poly.pdbx_strand_id
1 'polypeptide(L)'
;MSLHGSNGFSMTNLEAHNQSTQHERFTEWLHEVQSRAKLGPQLESVDQITPALEIEGNFTIIVDQEGNGDFVTVQAAIDAVATLNSQRVTIHIRAGIYLEKVVIPKAKPYITLQGEGSMDTVLEWNDTASNVDLQGNLLSTYHSATVAVESIGFVARNLTFKNSAPPPPNGAFGRQAAAIRISGDMAAFHGCRFLGAQDTLYDHKGRHYFQDCYIEGSIDFIFGDGLSQYRACELHAISHQGAFTAQKRKTPSDNSGFSFVDCKVTGSGQLYLGRAWGLFARVVFAFTYMEDVVDPRGWSNWDDAARDMSIFFGQYNCFGPGSAQARRVSWAHELSFVEAQPFLSLAFVDGEQWVDRHFLHLEP
;
A
#
# COMPACT_ATOMS: atom_id res chain seq x y z
N MET A 1 29.64 55.95 -29.33
CA MET A 1 28.19 55.68 -29.34
C MET A 1 27.95 54.41 -28.53
N SER A 2 27.27 54.56 -27.38
CA SER A 2 26.42 53.58 -26.69
C SER A 2 25.59 52.69 -27.65
N LEU A 3 25.08 51.50 -27.32
CA LEU A 3 24.88 50.75 -26.07
C LEU A 3 24.58 49.27 -26.47
N HIS A 4 24.96 48.33 -25.61
CA HIS A 4 24.43 46.96 -25.58
C HIS A 4 22.98 46.93 -25.07
N GLY A 5 22.18 45.99 -25.56
CA GLY A 5 20.85 45.66 -25.05
C GLY A 5 20.59 44.16 -25.16
N SER A 6 20.69 43.47 -24.02
CA SER A 6 20.41 42.06 -23.78
C SER A 6 18.91 41.79 -23.63
N ASN A 7 18.37 40.81 -24.36
CA ASN A 7 17.05 40.23 -24.08
C ASN A 7 17.19 39.14 -23.01
N GLY A 8 16.81 39.46 -21.77
CA GLY A 8 16.57 38.48 -20.72
C GLY A 8 15.07 38.24 -20.57
N PHE A 9 14.56 37.14 -21.13
CA PHE A 9 13.28 36.58 -20.72
C PHE A 9 13.56 35.71 -19.48
N SER A 10 13.09 36.12 -18.30
CA SER A 10 13.32 35.36 -17.07
C SER A 10 12.35 34.16 -17.02
N MET A 11 12.90 32.96 -16.79
CA MET A 11 12.15 31.74 -16.52
C MET A 11 11.54 31.69 -15.10
N THR A 12 11.79 32.72 -14.29
CA THR A 12 11.44 32.74 -12.85
C THR A 12 9.94 32.90 -12.57
N ASN A 13 9.16 33.46 -13.49
CA ASN A 13 7.74 33.72 -13.27
C ASN A 13 6.84 32.51 -13.55
N LEU A 14 7.27 31.58 -14.42
CA LEU A 14 6.51 30.36 -14.71
C LEU A 14 6.65 29.34 -13.58
N GLU A 15 7.86 29.22 -13.00
CA GLU A 15 8.17 28.34 -11.87
C GLU A 15 7.38 28.72 -10.61
N ALA A 16 7.32 30.02 -10.29
CA ALA A 16 6.58 30.52 -9.14
C ALA A 16 5.05 30.36 -9.29
N HIS A 17 4.50 30.54 -10.50
CA HIS A 17 3.06 30.41 -10.76
C HIS A 17 2.59 28.94 -10.75
N ASN A 18 3.45 28.00 -11.13
CA ASN A 18 3.13 26.58 -11.08
C ASN A 18 3.23 26.02 -9.64
N GLN A 19 4.16 26.52 -8.82
CA GLN A 19 4.21 26.20 -7.39
C GLN A 19 3.00 26.76 -6.63
N SER A 20 2.53 27.97 -6.95
CA SER A 20 1.35 28.55 -6.29
C SER A 20 0.08 27.74 -6.54
N THR A 21 -0.14 27.28 -7.77
CA THR A 21 -1.32 26.49 -8.12
C THR A 21 -1.31 25.06 -7.56
N GLN A 22 -0.14 24.45 -7.36
CA GLN A 22 -0.03 23.14 -6.70
C GLN A 22 -0.15 23.25 -5.19
N HIS A 23 0.42 24.29 -4.57
CA HIS A 23 0.17 24.60 -3.16
C HIS A 23 -1.32 24.83 -2.94
N GLU A 24 -1.98 25.63 -3.78
CA GLU A 24 -3.43 25.85 -3.73
C GLU A 24 -4.22 24.54 -3.86
N ARG A 25 -3.89 23.66 -4.81
CA ARG A 25 -4.58 22.36 -4.98
C ARG A 25 -4.29 21.37 -3.86
N PHE A 26 -3.07 21.36 -3.34
CA PHE A 26 -2.75 20.61 -2.14
C PHE A 26 -3.58 21.14 -0.96
N THR A 27 -3.66 22.46 -0.79
CA THR A 27 -4.50 23.12 0.21
C THR A 27 -5.98 22.83 0.01
N GLU A 28 -6.50 22.77 -1.22
CA GLU A 28 -7.86 22.33 -1.53
C GLU A 28 -8.08 20.87 -1.10
N TRP A 29 -7.15 19.97 -1.42
CA TRP A 29 -7.21 18.59 -0.95
C TRP A 29 -7.10 18.50 0.59
N LEU A 30 -6.24 19.31 1.23
CA LEU A 30 -6.14 19.41 2.69
C LEU A 30 -7.50 19.84 3.27
N HIS A 31 -8.14 20.86 2.69
CA HIS A 31 -9.47 21.31 3.09
C HIS A 31 -10.53 20.22 2.90
N GLU A 32 -10.45 19.46 1.80
CA GLU A 32 -11.35 18.35 1.55
C GLU A 32 -11.19 17.26 2.62
N VAL A 33 -9.97 16.79 2.89
CA VAL A 33 -9.73 15.78 3.94
C VAL A 33 -10.10 16.30 5.33
N GLN A 34 -9.78 17.56 5.64
CA GLN A 34 -10.17 18.18 6.90
C GLN A 34 -11.68 18.37 7.02
N SER A 35 -12.40 18.64 5.93
CA SER A 35 -13.87 18.73 5.94
C SER A 35 -14.51 17.38 6.16
N ARG A 36 -13.99 16.32 5.54
CA ARG A 36 -14.37 14.92 5.81
C ARG A 36 -14.13 14.55 7.28
N ALA A 37 -13.01 14.99 7.86
CA ALA A 37 -12.70 14.77 9.28
C ALA A 37 -13.55 15.62 10.24
N LYS A 38 -14.05 16.79 9.80
CA LYS A 38 -14.95 17.66 10.59
C LYS A 38 -16.42 17.26 10.49
N LEU A 39 -16.82 16.61 9.40
CA LEU A 39 -18.15 16.02 9.18
C LEU A 39 -18.33 14.69 9.94
N GLY A 40 -17.92 14.64 11.20
CA GLY A 40 -18.56 13.75 12.17
C GLY A 40 -20.07 14.05 12.19
N PRO A 41 -20.95 13.05 12.37
CA PRO A 41 -22.27 13.04 11.77
C PRO A 41 -23.12 14.23 12.22
N GLN A 42 -23.42 15.15 11.31
CA GLN A 42 -24.58 16.03 11.45
C GLN A 42 -25.82 15.17 11.15
N LEU A 43 -26.42 14.70 12.24
CA LEU A 43 -27.73 14.04 12.24
C LEU A 43 -28.80 15.01 11.73
N GLU A 44 -29.21 14.85 10.48
CA GLU A 44 -30.58 15.18 10.05
C GLU A 44 -31.18 13.94 9.35
N SER A 45 -32.17 13.32 10.01
CA SER A 45 -32.89 12.08 9.65
C SER A 45 -32.06 10.78 9.62
N VAL A 46 -31.75 10.28 10.81
CA VAL A 46 -31.10 8.98 11.05
C VAL A 46 -32.14 7.87 11.07
N ASP A 47 -32.50 7.38 9.88
CA ASP A 47 -33.14 6.07 9.75
C ASP A 47 -32.58 5.22 8.58
N GLN A 48 -31.57 5.68 7.82
CA GLN A 48 -31.02 4.88 6.69
C GLN A 48 -29.50 4.96 6.44
N ILE A 49 -28.69 5.29 7.45
CA ILE A 49 -27.24 5.05 7.36
C ILE A 49 -26.90 3.99 8.40
N THR A 50 -26.82 2.73 7.95
CA THR A 50 -26.22 1.65 8.73
C THR A 50 -24.80 2.06 9.11
N PRO A 51 -24.46 2.13 10.41
CA PRO A 51 -23.09 2.38 10.86
C PRO A 51 -22.17 1.23 10.42
N ALA A 52 -20.89 1.56 10.19
CA ALA A 52 -19.75 0.67 9.93
C ALA A 52 -20.07 -0.84 10.00
N LEU A 53 -20.49 -1.44 8.88
CA LEU A 53 -20.66 -2.89 8.65
C LEU A 53 -20.63 -3.77 9.91
N GLU A 54 -21.55 -3.55 10.86
CA GLU A 54 -21.96 -4.57 11.82
C GLU A 54 -22.78 -5.57 11.01
N ILE A 55 -22.08 -6.42 10.24
CA ILE A 55 -22.73 -7.58 9.64
C ILE A 55 -22.74 -8.66 10.71
N GLU A 56 -23.82 -8.70 11.47
CA GLU A 56 -24.19 -9.86 12.28
C GLU A 56 -24.43 -11.07 11.35
N GLY A 57 -23.48 -12.01 11.35
CA GLY A 57 -23.55 -13.26 10.60
C GLY A 57 -22.16 -13.81 10.32
N ASN A 58 -21.50 -14.40 11.32
CA ASN A 58 -20.13 -14.89 11.15
C ASN A 58 -20.14 -16.33 10.60
N PHE A 59 -20.47 -16.47 9.31
CA PHE A 59 -20.33 -17.75 8.61
C PHE A 59 -18.85 -18.09 8.52
N THR A 60 -18.45 -19.19 9.17
CA THR A 60 -17.07 -19.65 9.18
C THR A 60 -16.93 -20.91 8.32
N ILE A 61 -15.97 -20.90 7.40
CA ILE A 61 -15.55 -22.04 6.59
C ILE A 61 -14.13 -22.39 7.05
N ILE A 62 -13.89 -23.66 7.42
CA ILE A 62 -12.58 -24.13 7.89
C ILE A 62 -11.81 -24.74 6.73
N VAL A 63 -10.58 -24.30 6.53
CA VAL A 63 -9.63 -24.88 5.58
C VAL A 63 -8.52 -25.59 6.34
N ASP A 64 -8.29 -26.86 6.01
CA ASP A 64 -7.26 -27.70 6.61
C ASP A 64 -6.67 -28.65 5.55
N GLN A 65 -5.38 -28.52 5.25
CA GLN A 65 -4.69 -29.36 4.24
C GLN A 65 -4.67 -30.85 4.63
N GLU A 66 -4.84 -31.18 5.92
CA GLU A 66 -4.92 -32.55 6.41
C GLU A 66 -6.31 -33.17 6.24
N GLY A 67 -7.30 -32.37 5.81
CA GLY A 67 -8.66 -32.84 5.53
C GLY A 67 -9.61 -32.85 6.74
N ASN A 68 -9.23 -32.25 7.87
CA ASN A 68 -10.11 -32.14 9.06
C ASN A 68 -10.92 -30.82 9.09
N GLY A 69 -11.09 -30.16 7.94
CA GLY A 69 -11.89 -28.95 7.74
C GLY A 69 -12.96 -29.14 6.67
N ASP A 70 -13.66 -28.07 6.31
CA ASP A 70 -14.68 -28.09 5.25
C ASP A 70 -14.03 -28.21 3.84
N PHE A 71 -12.84 -27.64 3.68
CA PHE A 71 -12.05 -27.69 2.45
C PHE A 71 -10.56 -27.97 2.73
N VAL A 72 -9.88 -28.55 1.76
CA VAL A 72 -8.42 -28.79 1.81
C VAL A 72 -7.59 -27.67 1.18
N THR A 73 -8.21 -26.83 0.33
CA THR A 73 -7.56 -25.68 -0.30
C THR A 73 -8.33 -24.39 -0.01
N VAL A 74 -7.60 -23.27 0.00
CA VAL A 74 -8.15 -21.94 0.24
C VAL A 74 -9.01 -21.50 -0.94
N GLN A 75 -8.59 -21.77 -2.18
CA GLN A 75 -9.39 -21.41 -3.34
C GLN A 75 -10.74 -22.12 -3.36
N ALA A 76 -10.81 -23.41 -2.97
CA ALA A 76 -12.08 -24.13 -2.94
C ALA A 76 -13.07 -23.55 -1.91
N ALA A 77 -12.57 -23.12 -0.74
CA ALA A 77 -13.39 -22.43 0.25
C ALA A 77 -13.92 -21.08 -0.27
N ILE A 78 -13.08 -20.30 -0.97
CA ILE A 78 -13.50 -19.06 -1.62
C ILE A 78 -14.55 -19.36 -2.70
N ASP A 79 -14.36 -20.42 -3.49
CA ASP A 79 -15.27 -20.84 -4.56
C ASP A 79 -16.65 -21.26 -4.04
N ALA A 80 -16.74 -21.72 -2.79
CA ALA A 80 -17.99 -22.06 -2.12
C ALA A 80 -18.79 -20.84 -1.63
N VAL A 81 -18.15 -19.69 -1.41
CA VAL A 81 -18.86 -18.46 -1.02
C VAL A 81 -19.81 -18.02 -2.13
N ALA A 82 -21.05 -17.65 -1.79
CA ALA A 82 -22.05 -17.25 -2.78
C ALA A 82 -21.59 -16.04 -3.62
N THR A 83 -21.93 -16.05 -4.90
CA THR A 83 -21.77 -14.89 -5.77
C THR A 83 -22.73 -13.78 -5.34
N LEU A 84 -22.29 -12.51 -5.39
CA LEU A 84 -22.99 -11.34 -4.88
C LEU A 84 -23.37 -11.46 -3.40
N ASN A 85 -22.50 -12.13 -2.63
CA ASN A 85 -22.58 -12.21 -1.18
C ASN A 85 -22.83 -10.82 -0.56
N SER A 86 -23.63 -10.76 0.49
CA SER A 86 -23.91 -9.51 1.22
C SER A 86 -23.55 -9.59 2.69
N GLN A 87 -23.00 -10.72 3.13
CA GLN A 87 -22.68 -11.01 4.53
C GLN A 87 -21.18 -11.27 4.70
N ARG A 88 -20.59 -11.07 5.88
CA ARG A 88 -19.17 -11.39 6.07
C ARG A 88 -19.00 -12.90 6.17
N VAL A 89 -18.11 -13.47 5.35
CA VAL A 89 -17.76 -14.90 5.42
C VAL A 89 -16.30 -15.01 5.81
N THR A 90 -16.05 -15.66 6.94
CA THR A 90 -14.71 -15.93 7.46
C THR A 90 -14.24 -17.29 6.96
N ILE A 91 -13.13 -17.30 6.24
CA ILE A 91 -12.40 -18.51 5.87
C ILE A 91 -11.27 -18.64 6.89
N HIS A 92 -11.45 -19.54 7.86
CA HIS A 92 -10.47 -19.88 8.88
C HIS A 92 -9.50 -20.92 8.31
N ILE A 93 -8.25 -20.53 8.14
CA ILE A 93 -7.20 -21.32 7.52
C ILE A 93 -6.28 -21.83 8.63
N ARG A 94 -6.24 -23.15 8.81
CA ARG A 94 -5.36 -23.76 9.81
C ARG A 94 -3.88 -23.51 9.51
N ALA A 95 -3.03 -23.72 10.51
CA ALA A 95 -1.59 -23.69 10.30
C ALA A 95 -1.17 -24.67 9.18
N GLY A 96 -0.29 -24.21 8.29
CA GLY A 96 0.13 -24.94 7.10
C GLY A 96 0.73 -24.04 6.02
N ILE A 97 1.41 -24.67 5.05
CA ILE A 97 1.92 -24.00 3.85
C ILE A 97 1.04 -24.43 2.66
N TYR A 98 0.22 -23.49 2.21
CA TYR A 98 -0.72 -23.65 1.11
C TYR A 98 -0.06 -23.22 -0.20
N LEU A 99 0.46 -24.21 -0.94
CA LEU A 99 1.09 -24.03 -2.25
C LEU A 99 0.03 -23.91 -3.35
N GLU A 100 -0.63 -22.77 -3.43
CA GLU A 100 -1.68 -22.50 -4.41
C GLU A 100 -1.73 -21.02 -4.80
N LYS A 101 -2.21 -20.74 -6.01
CA LYS A 101 -2.63 -19.39 -6.38
C LYS A 101 -4.06 -19.15 -5.92
N VAL A 102 -4.30 -18.02 -5.28
CA VAL A 102 -5.61 -17.66 -4.73
C VAL A 102 -6.13 -16.39 -5.39
N VAL A 103 -7.38 -16.41 -5.84
CA VAL A 103 -8.10 -15.24 -6.34
C VAL A 103 -9.35 -15.04 -5.50
N ILE A 104 -9.52 -13.85 -4.95
CA ILE A 104 -10.73 -13.40 -4.27
C ILE A 104 -11.52 -12.60 -5.31
N PRO A 105 -12.52 -13.21 -5.97
CA PRO A 105 -13.14 -12.61 -7.16
C PRO A 105 -13.96 -11.38 -6.78
N LYS A 106 -14.01 -10.39 -7.68
CA LYS A 106 -14.83 -9.18 -7.51
C LYS A 106 -16.29 -9.45 -7.15
N ALA A 107 -16.83 -10.57 -7.63
CA ALA A 107 -18.22 -10.96 -7.41
C ALA A 107 -18.48 -11.59 -6.03
N LYS A 108 -17.48 -11.69 -5.15
CA LYS A 108 -17.60 -12.32 -3.81
C LYS A 108 -17.12 -11.35 -2.72
N PRO A 109 -17.89 -10.29 -2.42
CA PRO A 109 -17.51 -9.28 -1.43
C PRO A 109 -17.52 -9.82 0.00
N TYR A 110 -16.88 -9.08 0.90
CA TYR A 110 -16.89 -9.30 2.35
C TYR A 110 -16.33 -10.67 2.81
N ILE A 111 -15.30 -11.16 2.11
CA ILE A 111 -14.53 -12.35 2.55
C ILE A 111 -13.45 -11.90 3.55
N THR A 112 -13.34 -12.63 4.67
CA THR A 112 -12.22 -12.56 5.60
C THR A 112 -11.37 -13.83 5.47
N LEU A 113 -10.06 -13.70 5.28
CA LEU A 113 -9.11 -14.80 5.51
C LEU A 113 -8.50 -14.65 6.90
N GLN A 114 -8.64 -15.68 7.73
CA GLN A 114 -8.10 -15.70 9.10
C GLN A 114 -7.15 -16.89 9.23
N GLY A 115 -5.86 -16.64 9.48
CA GLY A 115 -4.89 -17.69 9.81
C GLY A 115 -4.83 -17.96 11.32
N GLU A 116 -4.18 -19.07 11.68
CA GLU A 116 -3.90 -19.47 13.07
C GLU A 116 -2.60 -18.85 13.63
N GLY A 117 -1.93 -18.02 12.84
CA GLY A 117 -0.69 -17.34 13.20
C GLY A 117 0.04 -16.92 11.95
N SER A 118 0.56 -15.69 11.93
CA SER A 118 1.22 -15.18 10.73
C SER A 118 2.47 -15.96 10.36
N MET A 119 3.12 -16.60 11.33
CA MET A 119 4.29 -17.44 11.10
C MET A 119 3.93 -18.88 10.68
N ASP A 120 2.68 -19.30 10.93
CA ASP A 120 2.26 -20.70 10.85
C ASP A 120 1.30 -20.96 9.68
N THR A 121 0.55 -19.95 9.23
CA THR A 121 -0.36 -20.05 8.08
C THR A 121 0.19 -19.25 6.90
N VAL A 122 0.61 -19.93 5.83
CA VAL A 122 1.30 -19.32 4.68
C VAL A 122 0.60 -19.67 3.36
N LEU A 123 0.24 -18.66 2.58
CA LEU A 123 -0.18 -18.82 1.18
C LEU A 123 1.02 -18.51 0.28
N GLU A 124 1.49 -19.50 -0.48
CA GLU A 124 2.76 -19.43 -1.20
C GLU A 124 2.66 -19.90 -2.66
N TRP A 125 3.25 -19.12 -3.56
CA TRP A 125 3.53 -19.50 -4.94
C TRP A 125 4.86 -18.87 -5.40
N ASN A 126 5.24 -19.00 -6.68
CA ASN A 126 6.55 -18.57 -7.16
C ASN A 126 6.57 -18.01 -8.59
N ASP A 127 5.43 -17.54 -9.09
CA ASP A 127 5.35 -16.94 -10.41
C ASP A 127 6.12 -15.61 -10.46
N THR A 128 6.81 -15.39 -11.56
CA THR A 128 7.40 -14.12 -11.96
C THR A 128 6.65 -13.53 -13.16
N ALA A 129 6.87 -12.26 -13.45
CA ALA A 129 6.32 -11.59 -14.61
C ALA A 129 6.68 -12.25 -15.96
N SER A 130 7.79 -13.00 -16.00
CA SER A 130 8.28 -13.71 -17.18
C SER A 130 7.71 -15.13 -17.37
N ASN A 131 7.03 -15.68 -16.36
CA ASN A 131 6.30 -16.93 -16.53
C ASN A 131 5.17 -16.76 -17.55
N VAL A 132 4.70 -17.86 -18.13
CA VAL A 132 3.64 -17.86 -19.14
C VAL A 132 2.39 -18.57 -18.64
N ASP A 133 1.21 -18.08 -19.05
CA ASP A 133 -0.05 -18.77 -18.84
C ASP A 133 -0.22 -19.98 -19.77
N LEU A 134 -1.35 -20.69 -19.63
CA LEU A 134 -1.69 -21.86 -20.46
C LEU A 134 -1.87 -21.53 -21.96
N GLN A 135 -2.03 -20.25 -22.29
CA GLN A 135 -2.16 -19.74 -23.66
C GLN A 135 -0.81 -19.25 -24.22
N GLY A 136 0.27 -19.31 -23.44
CA GLY A 136 1.61 -18.89 -23.82
C GLY A 136 1.86 -17.38 -23.68
N ASN A 137 0.97 -16.62 -23.04
CA ASN A 137 1.17 -15.19 -22.80
C ASN A 137 1.98 -14.98 -21.51
N LEU A 138 2.85 -13.96 -21.50
CA LEU A 138 3.55 -13.57 -20.29
C LEU A 138 2.54 -13.15 -19.21
N LEU A 139 2.74 -13.61 -17.98
CA LEU A 139 1.92 -13.23 -16.84
C LEU A 139 2.00 -11.74 -16.55
N SER A 140 3.13 -11.08 -16.85
CA SER A 140 3.46 -9.74 -16.36
C SER A 140 3.46 -9.66 -14.83
N THR A 141 3.86 -8.53 -14.26
CA THR A 141 3.77 -8.32 -12.81
C THR A 141 2.34 -8.56 -12.31
N TYR A 142 1.32 -8.17 -13.09
CA TYR A 142 -0.08 -8.22 -12.67
C TYR A 142 -0.58 -9.64 -12.35
N HIS A 143 -0.23 -10.64 -13.19
CA HIS A 143 -0.66 -12.02 -12.98
C HIS A 143 0.37 -12.89 -12.24
N SER A 144 1.53 -12.33 -11.86
CA SER A 144 2.52 -13.02 -11.02
C SER A 144 2.07 -13.23 -9.57
N ALA A 145 1.03 -12.51 -9.12
CA ALA A 145 0.57 -12.52 -7.74
C ALA A 145 0.23 -13.94 -7.24
N THR A 146 0.76 -14.31 -6.07
CA THR A 146 0.34 -15.53 -5.34
C THR A 146 -1.12 -15.40 -4.92
N VAL A 147 -1.50 -14.25 -4.36
CA VAL A 147 -2.88 -13.93 -4.02
C VAL A 147 -3.36 -12.67 -4.76
N ALA A 148 -4.52 -12.73 -5.40
CA ALA A 148 -5.15 -11.60 -6.07
C ALA A 148 -6.49 -11.24 -5.41
N VAL A 149 -6.54 -10.10 -4.74
CA VAL A 149 -7.76 -9.55 -4.13
C VAL A 149 -8.42 -8.60 -5.11
N GLU A 150 -9.58 -8.97 -5.64
CA GLU A 150 -10.35 -8.14 -6.57
C GLU A 150 -11.68 -7.66 -5.98
N SER A 151 -11.97 -8.13 -4.77
CA SER A 151 -13.24 -7.97 -4.10
C SER A 151 -13.26 -6.83 -3.09
N ILE A 152 -14.41 -6.20 -2.94
CA ILE A 152 -14.63 -5.11 -1.97
C ILE A 152 -14.79 -5.65 -0.55
N GLY A 153 -14.28 -4.91 0.44
CA GLY A 153 -14.48 -5.23 1.86
C GLY A 153 -13.70 -6.46 2.33
N PHE A 154 -12.65 -6.84 1.58
CA PHE A 154 -11.78 -7.96 1.90
C PHE A 154 -11.02 -7.71 3.20
N VAL A 155 -10.86 -8.75 4.00
CA VAL A 155 -10.08 -8.70 5.24
C VAL A 155 -9.09 -9.86 5.26
N ALA A 156 -7.87 -9.62 5.72
CA ALA A 156 -6.94 -10.68 6.09
C ALA A 156 -6.35 -10.46 7.49
N ARG A 157 -6.19 -11.56 8.23
CA ARG A 157 -5.69 -11.56 9.60
C ARG A 157 -4.72 -12.71 9.85
N ASN A 158 -3.61 -12.43 10.53
CA ASN A 158 -2.70 -13.42 11.11
C ASN A 158 -2.27 -14.54 10.14
N LEU A 159 -1.87 -14.17 8.92
CA LEU A 159 -1.35 -15.10 7.92
C LEU A 159 -0.28 -14.44 7.06
N THR A 160 0.49 -15.26 6.33
CA THR A 160 1.51 -14.80 5.38
C THR A 160 1.04 -14.94 3.94
N PHE A 161 1.25 -13.90 3.15
CA PHE A 161 1.28 -13.97 1.68
C PHE A 161 2.73 -14.00 1.23
N LYS A 162 3.13 -15.01 0.44
CA LYS A 162 4.52 -15.19 0.02
C LYS A 162 4.64 -15.49 -1.47
N ASN A 163 5.54 -14.78 -2.14
CA ASN A 163 6.09 -15.21 -3.41
C ASN A 163 7.53 -15.67 -3.20
N SER A 164 7.80 -16.95 -3.49
CA SER A 164 9.09 -17.59 -3.24
C SER A 164 10.06 -17.53 -4.43
N ALA A 165 9.74 -16.75 -5.47
CA ALA A 165 10.67 -16.51 -6.56
C ALA A 165 11.97 -15.90 -6.01
N PRO A 166 13.15 -16.33 -6.49
CA PRO A 166 14.41 -15.83 -5.97
C PRO A 166 14.59 -14.34 -6.30
N PRO A 167 15.27 -13.56 -5.42
CA PRO A 167 15.61 -12.18 -5.72
C PRO A 167 16.31 -12.06 -7.09
N PRO A 168 15.90 -11.09 -7.92
CA PRO A 168 16.47 -10.94 -9.25
C PRO A 168 17.94 -10.53 -9.20
N PRO A 169 18.79 -11.06 -10.10
CA PRO A 169 20.09 -10.46 -10.37
C PRO A 169 19.93 -9.00 -10.84
N ASN A 170 20.95 -8.18 -10.58
CA ASN A 170 20.96 -6.78 -11.01
C ASN A 170 20.74 -6.66 -12.53
N GLY A 171 19.75 -5.85 -12.93
CA GLY A 171 19.42 -5.61 -14.35
C GLY A 171 18.59 -6.71 -15.02
N ALA A 172 18.12 -7.72 -14.28
CA ALA A 172 17.27 -8.75 -14.84
C ALA A 172 15.89 -8.19 -15.26
N PHE A 173 15.40 -8.62 -16.43
CA PHE A 173 14.09 -8.26 -16.95
C PHE A 173 13.04 -9.31 -16.60
N GLY A 174 11.81 -8.89 -16.30
CA GLY A 174 10.65 -9.78 -16.11
C GLY A 174 10.68 -10.62 -14.83
N ARG A 175 11.46 -10.23 -13.83
CA ARG A 175 11.62 -10.99 -12.57
C ARG A 175 10.77 -10.47 -11.41
N GLN A 176 9.92 -9.48 -11.65
CA GLN A 176 8.92 -9.01 -10.69
C GLN A 176 8.06 -10.18 -10.23
N ALA A 177 7.77 -10.28 -8.94
CA ALA A 177 7.10 -11.45 -8.36
C ALA A 177 6.25 -11.06 -7.15
N ALA A 178 4.96 -10.81 -7.39
CA ALA A 178 4.06 -10.34 -6.33
C ALA A 178 3.64 -11.46 -5.38
N ALA A 179 3.74 -11.21 -4.07
CA ALA A 179 3.13 -12.03 -3.04
C ALA A 179 1.62 -11.80 -3.01
N ILE A 180 1.19 -10.55 -3.15
CA ILE A 180 -0.23 -10.21 -3.25
C ILE A 180 -0.44 -9.03 -4.19
N ARG A 181 -1.59 -9.03 -4.87
CA ARG A 181 -2.13 -7.88 -5.59
C ARG A 181 -3.50 -7.50 -5.06
N ILE A 182 -3.70 -6.22 -4.77
CA ILE A 182 -4.94 -5.71 -4.18
C ILE A 182 -5.56 -4.66 -5.12
N SER A 183 -6.65 -5.05 -5.76
CA SER A 183 -7.43 -4.23 -6.71
C SER A 183 -8.85 -3.90 -6.21
N GLY A 184 -9.28 -4.53 -5.10
CA GLY A 184 -10.59 -4.38 -4.50
C GLY A 184 -10.58 -3.28 -3.44
N ASP A 185 -11.63 -2.45 -3.42
CA ASP A 185 -11.72 -1.31 -2.50
C ASP A 185 -12.02 -1.75 -1.06
N MET A 186 -11.70 -0.91 -0.08
CA MET A 186 -11.96 -1.16 1.34
C MET A 186 -11.33 -2.47 1.86
N ALA A 187 -10.08 -2.76 1.49
CA ALA A 187 -9.38 -3.95 1.96
C ALA A 187 -8.57 -3.66 3.23
N ALA A 188 -8.64 -4.53 4.23
CA ALA A 188 -7.94 -4.37 5.50
C ALA A 188 -7.08 -5.59 5.88
N PHE A 189 -5.90 -5.33 6.46
CA PHE A 189 -4.91 -6.34 6.82
C PHE A 189 -4.42 -6.09 8.25
N HIS A 190 -4.42 -7.13 9.09
CA HIS A 190 -3.95 -7.04 10.48
C HIS A 190 -3.08 -8.22 10.87
N GLY A 191 -1.89 -7.94 11.42
CA GLY A 191 -0.95 -8.99 11.81
C GLY A 191 -0.49 -9.86 10.63
N CYS A 192 -0.59 -9.36 9.39
CA CYS A 192 -0.21 -10.10 8.20
C CYS A 192 1.27 -9.94 7.88
N ARG A 193 1.83 -10.92 7.17
CA ARG A 193 3.17 -10.83 6.58
C ARG A 193 3.09 -10.87 5.06
N PHE A 194 3.93 -10.08 4.40
CA PHE A 194 4.04 -10.02 2.94
C PHE A 194 5.50 -10.27 2.58
N LEU A 195 5.80 -11.44 2.03
CA LEU A 195 7.17 -11.90 1.82
C LEU A 195 7.46 -12.07 0.33
N GLY A 196 8.51 -11.42 -0.15
CA GLY A 196 8.94 -11.48 -1.54
C GLY A 196 10.26 -10.74 -1.73
N ALA A 197 10.60 -10.48 -3.00
CA ALA A 197 11.79 -9.71 -3.34
C ALA A 197 11.40 -8.43 -4.10
N GLN A 198 11.45 -8.47 -5.43
CA GLN A 198 11.00 -7.34 -6.25
C GLN A 198 9.48 -7.39 -6.41
N ASP A 199 8.81 -6.25 -6.22
CA ASP A 199 7.37 -6.07 -6.40
C ASP A 199 6.52 -6.96 -5.44
N THR A 200 6.90 -7.10 -4.16
CA THR A 200 6.22 -7.97 -3.17
C THR A 200 4.72 -7.67 -2.98
N LEU A 201 4.39 -6.42 -2.63
CA LEU A 201 3.03 -5.95 -2.35
C LEU A 201 2.57 -5.03 -3.48
N TYR A 202 1.74 -5.56 -4.37
CA TYR A 202 1.10 -4.78 -5.42
C TYR A 202 -0.20 -4.16 -4.90
N ASP A 203 -0.05 -3.05 -4.19
CA ASP A 203 -1.10 -2.15 -3.72
C ASP A 203 -1.70 -1.37 -4.91
N HIS A 204 -2.40 -2.10 -5.77
CA HIS A 204 -2.68 -1.70 -7.14
C HIS A 204 -3.65 -0.52 -7.23
N LYS A 205 -4.82 -0.60 -6.58
CA LYS A 205 -5.83 0.48 -6.55
C LYS A 205 -6.90 0.20 -5.50
N GLY A 206 -7.57 1.25 -5.03
CA GLY A 206 -8.60 1.18 -3.99
C GLY A 206 -8.12 1.80 -2.68
N ARG A 207 -9.00 1.83 -1.68
CA ARG A 207 -8.68 2.28 -0.31
C ARG A 207 -8.29 1.08 0.54
N HIS A 208 -7.11 1.13 1.14
CA HIS A 208 -6.60 0.01 1.92
C HIS A 208 -6.05 0.44 3.28
N TYR A 209 -6.12 -0.47 4.24
CA TYR A 209 -5.62 -0.26 5.59
C TYR A 209 -4.78 -1.45 6.05
N PHE A 210 -3.57 -1.18 6.52
CA PHE A 210 -2.64 -2.18 7.02
C PHE A 210 -2.26 -1.80 8.45
N GLN A 211 -2.43 -2.72 9.39
CA GLN A 211 -2.10 -2.52 10.80
C GLN A 211 -1.23 -3.68 11.29
N ASP A 212 -0.16 -3.38 12.04
CA ASP A 212 0.72 -4.39 12.66
C ASP A 212 1.26 -5.43 11.67
N CYS A 213 1.47 -5.02 10.41
CA CYS A 213 1.93 -5.91 9.35
C CYS A 213 3.45 -5.86 9.18
N TYR A 214 4.03 -6.97 8.72
CA TYR A 214 5.43 -7.06 8.30
C TYR A 214 5.53 -7.21 6.79
N ILE A 215 6.28 -6.34 6.12
CA ILE A 215 6.40 -6.32 4.67
C ILE A 215 7.88 -6.38 4.30
N GLU A 216 8.27 -7.39 3.53
CA GLU A 216 9.66 -7.66 3.17
C GLU A 216 9.89 -7.60 1.66
N GLY A 217 11.00 -6.99 1.25
CA GLY A 217 11.42 -7.04 -0.14
C GLY A 217 12.69 -6.26 -0.47
N SER A 218 12.89 -6.04 -1.77
CA SER A 218 14.09 -5.41 -2.32
C SER A 218 13.77 -4.18 -3.17
N ILE A 219 13.32 -4.38 -4.41
CA ILE A 219 13.05 -3.31 -5.37
C ILE A 219 11.54 -3.07 -5.41
N ASP A 220 11.14 -1.82 -5.18
CA ASP A 220 9.77 -1.34 -5.32
C ASP A 220 8.75 -2.25 -4.60
N PHE A 221 9.11 -2.75 -3.41
CA PHE A 221 8.38 -3.87 -2.83
C PHE A 221 7.01 -3.52 -2.24
N ILE A 222 6.68 -2.22 -2.13
CA ILE A 222 5.32 -1.71 -1.96
C ILE A 222 5.02 -0.76 -3.11
N PHE A 223 4.16 -1.14 -4.05
CA PHE A 223 3.98 -0.37 -5.28
C PHE A 223 2.54 -0.39 -5.79
N GLY A 224 2.19 0.63 -6.57
CA GLY A 224 0.87 0.78 -7.17
C GLY A 224 0.26 2.16 -6.95
N ASP A 225 -1.06 2.24 -7.06
CA ASP A 225 -1.87 3.49 -7.07
C ASP A 225 -2.97 3.47 -6.00
N GLY A 226 -2.79 2.66 -4.95
CA GLY A 226 -3.69 2.62 -3.80
C GLY A 226 -3.77 3.94 -3.02
N LEU A 227 -4.90 4.18 -2.37
CA LEU A 227 -5.06 5.15 -1.29
C LEU A 227 -4.95 4.39 0.03
N SER A 228 -3.74 4.29 0.56
CA SER A 228 -3.41 3.28 1.56
C SER A 228 -2.71 3.86 2.78
N GLN A 229 -3.20 3.48 3.96
CA GLN A 229 -2.54 3.78 5.23
C GLN A 229 -1.96 2.50 5.81
N TYR A 230 -0.68 2.58 6.16
CA TYR A 230 0.10 1.57 6.84
C TYR A 230 0.41 2.10 8.23
N ARG A 231 -0.04 1.41 9.26
CA ARG A 231 0.09 1.86 10.65
C ARG A 231 0.76 0.78 11.50
N ALA A 232 1.76 1.18 12.27
CA ALA A 232 2.55 0.25 13.10
C ALA A 232 3.12 -0.94 12.31
N CYS A 233 3.39 -0.74 11.02
CA CYS A 233 3.98 -1.76 10.17
C CYS A 233 5.50 -1.75 10.26
N GLU A 234 6.12 -2.90 10.02
CA GLU A 234 7.55 -3.00 9.74
C GLU A 234 7.76 -3.23 8.25
N LEU A 235 8.58 -2.37 7.64
CA LEU A 235 9.04 -2.50 6.27
C LEU A 235 10.52 -2.93 6.32
N HIS A 236 10.79 -4.16 5.89
CA HIS A 236 12.09 -4.80 6.03
C HIS A 236 12.79 -5.00 4.69
N ALA A 237 13.96 -4.38 4.52
CA ALA A 237 14.76 -4.50 3.31
C ALA A 237 15.72 -5.69 3.35
N ILE A 238 15.66 -6.55 2.33
CA ILE A 238 16.53 -7.74 2.17
C ILE A 238 17.59 -7.58 1.06
N SER A 239 17.89 -6.35 0.66
CA SER A 239 18.78 -6.05 -0.47
C SER A 239 19.62 -4.82 -0.19
N HIS A 240 20.80 -4.73 -0.79
CA HIS A 240 21.65 -3.55 -0.66
C HIS A 240 21.25 -2.36 -1.54
N GLN A 241 20.25 -2.55 -2.41
CA GLN A 241 19.75 -1.55 -3.34
C GLN A 241 18.26 -1.76 -3.62
N GLY A 242 17.59 -0.71 -4.07
CA GLY A 242 16.17 -0.74 -4.41
C GLY A 242 15.41 0.41 -3.77
N ALA A 243 14.14 0.16 -3.48
CA ALA A 243 13.29 1.13 -2.83
C ALA A 243 12.18 0.43 -2.04
N PHE A 244 11.82 1.02 -0.91
CA PHE A 244 10.68 0.58 -0.11
C PHE A 244 9.37 0.75 -0.88
N THR A 245 9.21 1.88 -1.58
CA THR A 245 7.97 2.20 -2.27
C THR A 245 8.15 2.62 -3.73
N ALA A 246 7.14 2.34 -4.57
CA ALA A 246 7.01 2.90 -5.91
C ALA A 246 5.55 3.28 -6.21
N GLN A 247 5.19 4.53 -5.91
CA GLN A 247 3.81 5.01 -6.01
C GLN A 247 3.51 5.58 -7.41
N LYS A 248 2.36 5.21 -7.99
CA LYS A 248 1.98 5.41 -9.40
C LYS A 248 1.00 6.55 -9.69
N ARG A 249 0.63 7.38 -8.71
CA ARG A 249 -0.34 8.46 -8.86
C ARG A 249 -0.04 9.29 -10.11
N LYS A 250 -1.03 9.41 -10.99
CA LYS A 250 -0.82 9.87 -12.36
C LYS A 250 -1.19 11.31 -12.58
N THR A 251 -2.19 11.81 -11.86
CA THR A 251 -2.72 13.15 -12.04
C THR A 251 -2.88 13.86 -10.69
N PRO A 252 -2.90 15.21 -10.66
CA PRO A 252 -3.07 15.94 -9.42
C PRO A 252 -4.49 15.80 -8.83
N SER A 253 -5.49 15.45 -9.65
CA SER A 253 -6.87 15.19 -9.19
C SER A 253 -7.06 13.80 -8.58
N ASP A 254 -6.15 12.87 -8.83
CA ASP A 254 -6.21 11.56 -8.17
C ASP A 254 -5.97 11.75 -6.68
N ASN A 255 -6.70 11.03 -5.83
CA ASN A 255 -6.54 11.10 -4.39
C ASN A 255 -5.68 9.97 -3.81
N SER A 256 -5.05 9.13 -4.65
CA SER A 256 -4.19 8.03 -4.22
C SER A 256 -2.92 8.48 -3.48
N GLY A 257 -2.26 7.56 -2.80
CA GLY A 257 -1.07 7.84 -1.99
C GLY A 257 -0.84 6.80 -0.91
N PHE A 258 0.42 6.68 -0.51
CA PHE A 258 0.80 5.83 0.62
C PHE A 258 1.15 6.69 1.83
N SER A 259 0.50 6.40 2.97
CA SER A 259 0.82 7.00 4.26
C SER A 259 1.31 5.93 5.22
N PHE A 260 2.51 6.11 5.76
CA PHE A 260 3.12 5.24 6.75
C PHE A 260 3.18 5.98 8.08
N VAL A 261 2.49 5.48 9.10
CA VAL A 261 2.34 6.14 10.39
C VAL A 261 2.78 5.20 11.52
N ASP A 262 3.70 5.66 12.37
CA ASP A 262 4.22 4.85 13.49
C ASP A 262 4.89 3.55 13.04
N CYS A 263 5.49 3.57 11.85
CA CYS A 263 6.11 2.38 11.25
C CYS A 263 7.58 2.24 11.65
N LYS A 264 8.17 1.11 11.24
CA LYS A 264 9.62 0.88 11.26
C LYS A 264 10.12 0.59 9.85
N VAL A 265 11.27 1.16 9.53
CA VAL A 265 12.04 0.90 8.31
C VAL A 265 13.34 0.25 8.74
N THR A 266 13.49 -1.04 8.44
CA THR A 266 14.56 -1.89 8.96
C THR A 266 15.26 -2.64 7.82
N GLY A 267 16.36 -3.31 8.16
CA GLY A 267 17.03 -4.26 7.28
C GLY A 267 18.47 -3.86 6.96
N SER A 268 18.93 -4.24 5.78
CA SER A 268 20.31 -3.96 5.35
C SER A 268 20.32 -3.27 4.00
N GLY A 269 21.33 -2.44 3.73
CA GLY A 269 21.47 -1.77 2.43
C GLY A 269 21.42 -0.25 2.46
N GLN A 270 21.22 0.33 1.29
CA GLN A 270 21.01 1.76 1.08
C GLN A 270 19.86 1.93 0.07
N LEU A 271 18.63 1.81 0.56
CA LEU A 271 17.41 1.88 -0.24
C LEU A 271 16.79 3.27 -0.19
N TYR A 272 16.14 3.67 -1.27
CA TYR A 272 15.26 4.83 -1.22
C TYR A 272 13.99 4.50 -0.45
N LEU A 273 13.48 5.43 0.36
CA LEU A 273 12.13 5.39 0.93
C LEU A 273 11.07 5.24 -0.15
N GLY A 274 11.30 5.85 -1.32
CA GLY A 274 10.41 5.70 -2.45
C GLY A 274 10.96 6.22 -3.75
N ARG A 275 10.40 5.70 -4.85
CA ARG A 275 10.62 6.21 -6.21
C ARG A 275 9.31 6.58 -6.88
N ALA A 276 9.34 7.67 -7.63
CA ALA A 276 8.15 8.21 -8.29
C ALA A 276 7.80 7.43 -9.55
N TRP A 277 7.12 6.28 -9.44
CA TRP A 277 6.64 5.55 -10.62
C TRP A 277 5.63 6.37 -11.44
N GLY A 278 4.75 7.10 -10.75
CA GLY A 278 3.82 8.07 -11.34
C GLY A 278 4.34 9.51 -11.30
N LEU A 279 3.84 10.35 -12.19
CA LEU A 279 4.22 11.77 -12.28
C LEU A 279 3.81 12.58 -11.05
N PHE A 280 2.76 12.17 -10.33
CA PHE A 280 2.24 12.83 -9.14
C PHE A 280 2.34 11.93 -7.90
N ALA A 281 3.33 11.03 -7.91
CA ALA A 281 3.57 10.08 -6.85
C ALA A 281 3.56 10.76 -5.47
N ARG A 282 2.85 10.16 -4.53
CA ARG A 282 2.62 10.70 -3.19
C ARG A 282 2.88 9.63 -2.13
N VAL A 283 3.86 9.88 -1.28
CA VAL A 283 4.29 8.99 -0.19
C VAL A 283 4.64 9.83 1.03
N VAL A 284 4.10 9.49 2.19
CA VAL A 284 4.40 10.17 3.46
C VAL A 284 4.82 9.15 4.50
N PHE A 285 5.94 9.42 5.19
CA PHE A 285 6.32 8.73 6.42
C PHE A 285 6.14 9.68 7.61
N ALA A 286 5.43 9.24 8.64
CA ALA A 286 5.16 10.03 9.83
C ALA A 286 5.40 9.21 11.11
N PHE A 287 6.17 9.76 12.06
CA PHE A 287 6.53 9.08 13.31
C PHE A 287 7.21 7.71 13.09
N THR A 288 7.91 7.57 11.96
CA THR A 288 8.53 6.31 11.55
C THR A 288 9.97 6.23 12.06
N TYR A 289 10.33 5.11 12.70
CA TYR A 289 11.72 4.78 13.00
C TYR A 289 12.42 4.27 11.74
N MET A 290 13.62 4.78 11.45
CA MET A 290 14.42 4.39 10.29
C MET A 290 15.83 3.98 10.72
N GLU A 291 16.19 2.71 10.50
CA GLU A 291 17.57 2.23 10.59
C GLU A 291 18.47 2.87 9.52
N ASP A 292 19.78 2.66 9.59
CA ASP A 292 20.77 3.17 8.61
C ASP A 292 20.75 2.38 7.29
N VAL A 293 19.54 1.96 6.88
CA VAL A 293 19.23 1.27 5.63
C VAL A 293 18.74 2.23 4.54
N VAL A 294 18.41 3.47 4.93
CA VAL A 294 17.87 4.49 4.02
C VAL A 294 19.01 5.25 3.35
N ASP A 295 19.05 5.23 2.02
CA ASP A 295 19.98 6.05 1.24
C ASP A 295 19.88 7.51 1.70
N PRO A 296 21.00 8.22 1.92
CA PRO A 296 20.95 9.59 2.43
C PRO A 296 20.13 10.56 1.59
N ARG A 297 20.03 10.34 0.26
CA ARG A 297 19.15 11.10 -0.65
C ARG A 297 17.67 10.90 -0.31
N GLY A 298 17.33 9.75 0.27
CA GLY A 298 16.01 9.34 0.73
C GLY A 298 15.08 8.92 -0.39
N TRP A 299 15.08 9.62 -1.51
CA TRP A 299 14.06 9.47 -2.54
C TRP A 299 14.66 9.52 -3.95
N SER A 300 13.94 8.97 -4.92
CA SER A 300 14.26 9.12 -6.35
C SER A 300 13.03 9.60 -7.13
N ASN A 301 13.23 10.60 -7.97
CA ASN A 301 12.25 11.10 -8.94
C ASN A 301 12.22 10.26 -10.24
N TRP A 302 12.76 9.04 -10.21
CA TRP A 302 12.91 8.19 -11.39
C TRP A 302 13.85 8.76 -12.47
N ASP A 303 14.83 9.56 -12.06
CA ASP A 303 15.79 10.25 -12.93
C ASP A 303 15.11 11.22 -13.93
N ASP A 304 13.98 11.79 -13.52
CA ASP A 304 13.16 12.69 -14.32
C ASP A 304 12.86 13.99 -13.54
N ALA A 305 13.67 15.01 -13.78
CA ALA A 305 13.57 16.31 -13.09
C ALA A 305 12.23 17.02 -13.31
N ALA A 306 11.46 16.67 -14.34
CA ALA A 306 10.12 17.23 -14.54
C ALA A 306 9.15 16.82 -13.42
N ARG A 307 9.46 15.75 -12.67
CA ARG A 307 8.63 15.23 -11.57
C ARG A 307 8.85 15.97 -10.25
N ASP A 308 9.97 16.68 -10.09
CA ASP A 308 10.34 17.35 -8.83
C ASP A 308 9.26 18.33 -8.34
N MET A 309 8.51 18.92 -9.27
CA MET A 309 7.43 19.88 -8.96
C MET A 309 6.07 19.23 -8.71
N SER A 310 5.89 17.95 -9.03
CA SER A 310 4.57 17.28 -9.04
C SER A 310 4.46 16.12 -8.05
N ILE A 311 5.58 15.54 -7.64
CA ILE A 311 5.61 14.49 -6.61
C ILE A 311 5.48 15.11 -5.21
N PHE A 312 4.92 14.35 -4.28
CA PHE A 312 4.77 14.73 -2.88
C PHE A 312 5.37 13.64 -1.99
N PHE A 313 6.67 13.73 -1.74
CA PHE A 313 7.39 12.81 -0.86
C PHE A 313 7.78 13.51 0.44
N GLY A 314 7.17 13.09 1.54
CA GLY A 314 7.25 13.79 2.81
C GLY A 314 7.68 12.93 3.98
N GLN A 315 8.39 13.54 4.92
CA GLN A 315 8.68 12.97 6.23
C GLN A 315 8.17 13.91 7.33
N TYR A 316 7.56 13.37 8.38
CA TYR A 316 7.13 14.09 9.56
C TYR A 316 7.60 13.38 10.82
N ASN A 317 8.37 14.04 11.69
CA ASN A 317 8.84 13.48 12.97
C ASN A 317 9.41 12.04 12.87
N CYS A 318 10.08 11.70 11.77
CA CYS A 318 10.78 10.43 11.62
C CYS A 318 12.10 10.47 12.39
N PHE A 319 12.49 9.34 12.98
CA PHE A 319 13.63 9.26 13.89
C PHE A 319 14.49 8.02 13.63
N GLY A 320 15.68 7.95 14.24
CA GLY A 320 16.66 6.90 13.97
C GLY A 320 17.76 7.34 12.99
N PRO A 321 18.81 6.54 12.81
CA PRO A 321 19.98 6.92 12.02
C PRO A 321 19.66 7.18 10.53
N GLY A 322 18.67 6.50 9.95
CA GLY A 322 18.26 6.69 8.56
C GLY A 322 17.37 7.90 8.31
N SER A 323 16.87 8.58 9.35
CA SER A 323 15.87 9.66 9.19
C SER A 323 16.46 11.06 8.93
N ALA A 324 17.80 11.17 8.90
CA ALA A 324 18.50 12.45 8.78
C ALA A 324 18.14 13.20 7.49
N GLN A 325 17.70 14.46 7.63
CA GLN A 325 17.23 15.29 6.51
C GLN A 325 18.34 16.00 5.73
N ALA A 326 19.52 16.20 6.34
CA ALA A 326 20.57 17.09 5.82
C ALA A 326 21.11 16.73 4.41
N ARG A 327 20.94 15.48 3.97
CA ARG A 327 21.40 14.99 2.65
C ARG A 327 20.25 14.58 1.74
N ARG A 328 18.99 14.83 2.13
CA ARG A 328 17.84 14.55 1.29
C ARG A 328 17.89 15.39 0.03
N VAL A 329 17.31 14.85 -1.03
CA VAL A 329 17.03 15.60 -2.26
C VAL A 329 16.22 16.86 -1.93
N SER A 330 16.52 17.97 -2.61
CA SER A 330 15.98 19.30 -2.27
C SER A 330 14.47 19.44 -2.48
N TRP A 331 13.87 18.55 -3.25
CA TRP A 331 12.42 18.50 -3.52
C TRP A 331 11.66 17.59 -2.55
N ALA A 332 12.34 16.90 -1.62
CA ALA A 332 11.66 16.17 -0.56
C ALA A 332 11.14 17.14 0.51
N HIS A 333 9.99 16.81 1.09
CA HIS A 333 9.32 17.67 2.06
C HIS A 333 9.63 17.23 3.50
N GLU A 334 10.16 18.16 4.30
CA GLU A 334 10.07 18.09 5.75
C GLU A 334 8.76 18.75 6.17
N LEU A 335 7.79 17.94 6.55
CA LEU A 335 6.42 18.41 6.76
C LEU A 335 6.29 19.11 8.12
N SER A 336 5.50 20.18 8.17
CA SER A 336 4.92 20.68 9.40
C SER A 336 3.80 19.77 9.90
N PHE A 337 3.35 19.97 11.14
CA PHE A 337 2.17 19.24 11.66
C PHE A 337 0.93 19.44 10.79
N VAL A 338 0.68 20.67 10.30
CA VAL A 338 -0.50 20.99 9.51
C VAL A 338 -0.48 20.26 8.17
N GLU A 339 0.69 20.19 7.52
CA GLU A 339 0.84 19.47 6.24
C GLU A 339 0.77 17.95 6.43
N ALA A 340 1.27 17.43 7.55
CA ALA A 340 1.24 16.02 7.86
C ALA A 340 -0.17 15.54 8.29
N GLN A 341 -0.96 16.39 8.96
CA GLN A 341 -2.21 16.02 9.64
C GLN A 341 -3.15 15.14 8.79
N PRO A 342 -3.42 15.42 7.50
CA PRO A 342 -4.33 14.60 6.69
C PRO A 342 -3.86 13.18 6.42
N PHE A 343 -2.58 12.89 6.63
CA PHE A 343 -1.99 11.57 6.44
C PHE A 343 -1.96 10.73 7.72
N LEU A 344 -2.14 11.34 8.90
CA LEU A 344 -1.90 10.70 10.21
C LEU A 344 -3.04 9.84 10.73
N SER A 345 -4.27 10.08 10.26
CA SER A 345 -5.48 9.45 10.78
C SER A 345 -6.16 8.58 9.72
N LEU A 346 -7.09 7.74 10.16
CA LEU A 346 -7.91 6.90 9.27
C LEU A 346 -8.68 7.72 8.23
N ALA A 347 -8.93 9.00 8.48
CA ALA A 347 -9.57 9.89 7.51
C ALA A 347 -8.81 9.97 6.17
N PHE A 348 -7.50 9.71 6.14
CA PHE A 348 -6.72 9.65 4.89
C PHE A 348 -7.31 8.69 3.87
N VAL A 349 -7.84 7.55 4.34
CA VAL A 349 -8.41 6.48 3.52
C VAL A 349 -9.93 6.40 3.65
N ASP A 350 -10.58 7.45 4.15
CA ASP A 350 -11.99 7.44 4.55
C ASP A 350 -12.33 6.30 5.54
N GLY A 351 -11.34 5.85 6.32
CA GLY A 351 -11.39 4.62 7.10
C GLY A 351 -12.47 4.58 8.17
N GLU A 352 -12.90 5.73 8.68
CA GLU A 352 -14.01 5.81 9.64
C GLU A 352 -15.34 5.28 9.09
N GLN A 353 -15.48 5.20 7.76
CA GLN A 353 -16.69 4.73 7.09
C GLN A 353 -16.72 3.22 6.87
N TRP A 354 -15.56 2.55 6.84
CA TRP A 354 -15.47 1.18 6.32
C TRP A 354 -14.49 0.26 7.07
N VAL A 355 -13.50 0.81 7.77
CA VAL A 355 -12.65 0.02 8.66
C VAL A 355 -13.45 -0.30 9.91
N ASP A 356 -13.80 -1.58 10.07
CA ASP A 356 -14.52 -2.07 11.25
C ASP A 356 -13.72 -1.74 12.53
N ARG A 357 -14.39 -1.21 13.55
CA ARG A 357 -13.73 -0.90 14.83
C ARG A 357 -13.29 -2.15 15.60
N HIS A 358 -13.94 -3.29 15.37
CA HIS A 358 -13.43 -4.60 15.83
C HIS A 358 -12.16 -5.04 15.08
N PHE A 359 -11.82 -4.36 13.98
CA PHE A 359 -10.52 -4.45 13.32
C PHE A 359 -9.43 -3.67 14.05
N LEU A 360 -9.80 -2.60 14.75
CA LEU A 360 -8.90 -1.72 15.51
C LEU A 360 -8.77 -2.14 16.99
N HIS A 361 -9.71 -2.94 17.49
CA HIS A 361 -9.78 -3.41 18.87
C HIS A 361 -9.81 -4.95 18.92
N LEU A 362 -8.63 -5.57 18.87
CA LEU A 362 -8.37 -6.93 19.35
C LEU A 362 -7.31 -6.74 20.45
N GLU A 363 -7.60 -6.61 21.74
CA GLU A 363 -8.47 -7.35 22.68
C GLU A 363 -8.98 -6.38 23.80
N PRO A 364 -9.89 -6.80 24.70
CA PRO A 364 -10.34 -6.05 25.89
C PRO A 364 -9.25 -5.56 26.85
#